data_AF-A0A3A5LCI7-F1
#
_entry.id   AF-A0A3A5LCI7-F1
#
_cell.length_a   1.000
_cell.length_b   1.000
_cell.length_c   1.000
_cell.angle_alpha   90.00
_cell.angle_beta   90.00
_cell.angle_gamma   90.00
#
_symmetry.space_group_name_H-M   'P 1'
#
loop_
_entity.id
_entity.type
_entity.pdbx_description
1 polymer ?
#
loop_
_entity_poly.entity_id
_entity_poly.type
_entity_poly.pdbx_seq_one_letter_code
_entity_poly.pdbx_strand_id
1 'polypeptide(L)'
;MNKDWPTRDRDMHIAQQIMEQYANEQNSDSLGLFELVVNQEEKRMNFRLSAWVLTLAEHFKSLYGDTQGDFVTRQVITRCLTQGQTVH
;
A
#
# COMPACT_ATOMS: atom_id res chain seq x y z
N MET A 1 -15.55 12.79 11.92
CA MET A 1 -14.07 12.85 11.90
C MET A 1 -13.54 11.73 12.78
N ASN A 2 -12.72 10.83 12.24
CA ASN A 2 -12.02 9.84 13.07
C ASN A 2 -10.92 10.60 13.82
N LYS A 3 -10.97 10.65 15.15
CA LYS A 3 -10.05 11.50 15.94
C LYS A 3 -8.59 11.08 15.78
N ASP A 4 -8.35 9.80 15.45
CA ASP A 4 -7.02 9.21 15.37
C ASP A 4 -6.38 9.28 13.98
N TRP A 5 -7.15 9.66 12.94
CA TRP A 5 -6.63 9.80 11.57
C TRP A 5 -7.32 10.95 10.82
N PRO A 6 -6.97 12.21 11.14
CA PRO A 6 -7.65 13.38 10.60
C PRO A 6 -7.40 13.58 9.09
N THR A 7 -6.28 13.10 8.56
CA THR A 7 -5.88 13.23 7.14
C THR A 7 -6.41 12.11 6.25
N ARG A 8 -7.24 11.20 6.78
CA ARG A 8 -7.71 9.99 6.11
C ARG A 8 -8.11 10.18 4.65
N ASP A 9 -9.00 11.14 4.36
CA ASP A 9 -9.56 11.26 3.00
C ASP A 9 -8.48 11.67 1.98
N ARG A 10 -7.53 12.52 2.41
CA ARG A 10 -6.35 12.88 1.61
C ARG A 10 -5.43 11.68 1.41
N ASP A 11 -5.15 10.94 2.48
CA ASP A 11 -4.24 9.80 2.45
C ASP A 11 -4.78 8.66 1.60
N MET A 12 -6.10 8.40 1.67
CA MET A 12 -6.76 7.43 0.79
C MET A 12 -6.72 7.86 -0.67
N HIS A 13 -6.88 9.15 -0.97
CA HIS A 13 -6.77 9.66 -2.34
C HIS A 13 -5.34 9.51 -2.89
N ILE A 14 -4.33 9.86 -2.11
CA ILE A 14 -2.92 9.65 -2.48
C ILE A 14 -2.65 8.16 -2.72
N ALA A 15 -3.14 7.30 -1.82
CA ALA A 15 -2.96 5.86 -1.96
C ALA A 15 -3.59 5.31 -3.24
N GLN A 16 -4.80 5.78 -3.57
CA GLN A 16 -5.47 5.46 -4.82
C GLN A 16 -4.61 5.84 -6.04
N GLN A 17 -4.03 7.05 -6.06
CA GLN A 17 -3.18 7.48 -7.19
C GLN A 17 -1.94 6.59 -7.36
N ILE A 18 -1.28 6.22 -6.26
CA ILE A 18 -0.12 5.32 -6.28
C ILE A 18 -0.51 3.93 -6.79
N MET A 19 -1.65 3.41 -6.31
CA MET A 19 -2.20 2.12 -6.72
C MET A 19 -2.58 2.10 -8.21
N GLU A 20 -3.27 3.14 -8.70
CA GLU A 20 -3.65 3.30 -10.11
C GLU A 20 -2.42 3.41 -11.01
N GLN A 21 -1.40 4.16 -10.60
CA GLN A 21 -0.16 4.25 -11.35
C GLN A 21 0.50 2.88 -11.49
N TYR A 22 0.66 2.14 -10.38
CA TYR A 22 1.26 0.80 -10.44
C TYR A 22 0.42 -0.19 -11.25
N ALA A 23 -0.91 -0.14 -11.14
CA ALA A 23 -1.82 -0.98 -11.94
C ALA A 23 -1.64 -0.73 -13.44
N ASN A 24 -1.54 0.54 -13.86
CA ASN A 24 -1.30 0.92 -15.24
C ASN A 24 0.07 0.43 -15.74
N GLU A 25 1.12 0.55 -14.93
CA GLU A 25 2.46 0.08 -15.26
C GLU A 25 2.52 -1.46 -15.42
N GLN A 26 1.74 -2.20 -14.64
CA GLN A 26 1.63 -3.66 -14.72
C GLN A 26 0.59 -4.14 -15.74
N ASN A 27 -0.17 -3.23 -16.37
CA ASN A 27 -1.32 -3.54 -17.23
C ASN A 27 -2.27 -4.56 -16.58
N SER A 28 -2.63 -4.31 -15.31
CA SER A 28 -3.43 -5.20 -14.48
C SER A 28 -4.56 -4.44 -13.81
N ASP A 29 -5.78 -4.98 -13.87
CA ASP A 29 -6.96 -4.45 -13.16
C ASP A 29 -7.00 -4.85 -11.68
N SER A 30 -5.99 -5.60 -11.20
CA SER A 30 -5.92 -6.10 -9.83
C SER A 30 -4.55 -5.86 -9.21
N LEU A 31 -4.57 -5.61 -7.90
CA LEU A 31 -3.38 -5.34 -7.10
C LEU A 31 -3.25 -6.35 -5.96
N GLY A 32 -2.23 -7.20 -6.04
CA GLY A 32 -1.85 -8.06 -4.94
C GLY A 32 -1.12 -7.28 -3.85
N LEU A 33 -1.33 -7.62 -2.57
CA LEU A 33 -0.51 -7.13 -1.45
C LEU A 33 0.92 -7.69 -1.50
N PHE A 34 1.05 -8.89 -2.07
CA PHE A 34 2.31 -9.57 -2.29
C PHE A 34 2.46 -9.93 -3.76
N GLU A 35 3.71 -10.02 -4.20
CA GLU A 35 4.10 -10.44 -5.54
C GLU A 35 5.12 -11.58 -5.46
N LEU A 36 5.04 -12.48 -6.44
CA LEU A 36 6.03 -13.53 -6.66
C LEU A 36 7.03 -13.06 -7.72
N VAL A 37 8.30 -12.97 -7.35
CA VAL A 37 9.35 -12.53 -8.26
C VAL A 37 10.35 -13.66 -8.51
N VAL A 38 10.55 -13.96 -9.79
CA VAL A 38 11.47 -15.00 -10.24
C VAL A 38 12.85 -14.38 -10.45
N ASN A 39 13.80 -14.77 -9.63
CA ASN A 39 15.22 -14.55 -9.93
C ASN A 39 15.71 -15.74 -10.77
N GLN A 40 15.83 -15.52 -12.09
CA GLN A 40 16.22 -16.57 -13.04
C GLN A 40 17.68 -17.00 -12.88
N GLU A 41 18.58 -16.07 -12.53
CA GLU A 41 20.00 -16.33 -12.35
C GLU A 41 20.23 -17.28 -11.16
N GLU A 42 19.58 -17.00 -10.03
CA GLU A 42 19.65 -17.85 -8.84
C GLU A 42 18.71 -19.06 -8.89
N LYS A 43 17.85 -19.17 -9.92
CA LYS A 43 16.75 -20.16 -10.01
C LYS A 43 15.85 -20.16 -8.77
N ARG A 44 15.52 -18.97 -8.26
CA ARG A 44 14.74 -18.78 -7.03
C ARG A 44 13.46 -18.01 -7.27
N MET A 45 12.44 -18.35 -6.50
CA MET A 45 11.20 -17.61 -6.40
C MET A 45 11.16 -16.89 -5.05
N ASN A 46 10.94 -15.58 -5.08
CA ASN A 46 10.85 -14.75 -3.88
C ASN A 46 9.43 -14.23 -3.73
N PHE A 47 8.83 -14.51 -2.58
CA PHE A 47 7.56 -13.90 -2.19
C PHE A 47 7.86 -12.63 -1.41
N ARG A 48 7.39 -11.48 -1.91
CA ARG A 48 7.68 -10.17 -1.31
C ARG A 48 6.46 -9.26 -1.35
N LEU A 49 6.50 -8.17 -0.59
CA LEU A 49 5.50 -7.12 -0.71
C LEU A 49 5.53 -6.53 -2.12
N SER A 50 4.35 -6.27 -2.67
CA SER A 50 4.22 -5.63 -3.98
C SER A 50 4.81 -4.22 -3.95
N ALA A 51 5.36 -3.76 -5.08
CA ALA A 51 6.08 -2.49 -5.10
C ALA A 51 5.19 -1.30 -4.66
N TRP A 52 3.90 -1.27 -5.03
CA TRP A 52 2.97 -0.22 -4.58
C TRP A 52 2.88 -0.10 -3.05
N VAL A 53 3.00 -1.22 -2.33
CA VAL A 53 2.96 -1.25 -0.85
C VAL A 53 4.20 -0.58 -0.27
N LEU A 54 5.36 -0.84 -0.87
CA LEU A 54 6.63 -0.22 -0.49
C LEU A 54 6.59 1.29 -0.79
N THR A 55 6.03 1.67 -1.95
CA THR A 55 5.85 3.07 -2.33
C THR A 55 4.94 3.82 -1.36
N LEU A 56 3.84 3.21 -0.88
CA LEU A 56 3.00 3.81 0.16
C LEU A 56 3.77 4.02 1.46
N ALA A 57 4.48 2.99 1.92
CA ALA A 57 5.25 3.05 3.15
C ALA A 57 6.30 4.17 3.10
N GLU A 58 7.03 4.27 2.00
CA GLU A 58 8.02 5.32 1.79
C GLU A 58 7.37 6.71 1.70
N HIS A 59 6.27 6.84 0.95
CA HIS A 59 5.56 8.10 0.79
C HIS A 59 5.07 8.64 2.14
N PHE A 60 4.34 7.84 2.91
CA PHE A 60 3.79 8.29 4.20
C PHE A 60 4.86 8.45 5.27
N LYS A 61 5.94 7.66 5.24
CA LYS A 61 7.12 7.90 6.07
C LYS A 61 7.76 9.25 5.74
N SER A 62 7.92 9.60 4.47
CA SER A 62 8.46 10.89 4.06
C SER A 62 7.56 12.06 4.48
N LEU A 63 6.24 11.88 4.36
CA LEU A 63 5.26 12.93 4.64
C LEU A 63 5.03 13.16 6.14
N TYR A 64 5.02 12.10 6.93
CA TYR A 64 4.59 12.14 8.35
C TYR A 64 5.68 11.70 9.35
N GLY A 65 6.84 11.26 8.87
CA GLY A 65 7.88 10.65 9.70
C GLY A 65 7.60 9.17 9.98
N ASP A 66 8.56 8.50 10.63
CA ASP A 66 8.55 7.03 10.78
C ASP A 66 7.28 6.48 11.44
N THR A 67 6.95 6.96 12.64
CA THR A 67 5.85 6.40 13.44
C THR A 67 4.48 6.68 12.82
N GLN A 68 4.22 7.93 12.44
CA GLN A 68 2.93 8.33 11.89
C GLN A 68 2.78 7.80 10.45
N GLY A 69 3.86 7.75 9.68
CA GLY A 69 3.88 7.15 8.35
C GLY A 69 3.55 5.66 8.37
N ASP A 70 4.14 4.89 9.30
CA ASP A 70 3.78 3.48 9.49
C ASP A 70 2.29 3.32 9.87
N PHE A 71 1.80 4.12 10.82
CA PHE A 71 0.41 4.11 11.20
C PHE A 71 -0.51 4.35 10.00
N VAL A 72 -0.30 5.42 9.24
CA VAL A 72 -1.12 5.77 8.07
C VAL A 72 -1.06 4.65 7.02
N THR A 73 0.13 4.13 6.72
CA THR A 73 0.33 3.03 5.76
C THR A 73 -0.50 1.81 6.15
N ARG A 74 -0.46 1.40 7.42
CA ARG A 74 -1.23 0.25 7.92
C ARG A 74 -2.73 0.50 7.89
N GLN A 75 -3.17 1.72 8.19
CA GLN A 75 -4.58 2.09 8.12
C GLN A 75 -5.12 2.08 6.69
N VAL A 76 -4.35 2.59 5.72
CA VAL A 76 -4.68 2.53 4.29
C VAL A 76 -4.82 1.07 3.85
N ILE A 77 -3.80 0.24 4.08
CA ILE A 77 -3.81 -1.17 3.67
C ILE A 77 -4.98 -1.91 4.32
N THR A 78 -5.20 -1.72 5.62
CA THR A 78 -6.32 -2.36 6.34
C THR A 78 -7.65 -1.99 5.70
N ARG A 79 -7.89 -0.70 5.42
CA ARG A 79 -9.13 -0.27 4.77
C ARG A 79 -9.30 -0.84 3.36
N CYS A 80 -8.22 -0.96 2.58
CA CYS A 80 -8.29 -1.60 1.26
C CYS A 80 -8.66 -3.08 1.37
N LEU A 81 -8.07 -3.81 2.33
CA LEU A 81 -8.35 -5.23 2.56
C LEU A 81 -9.76 -5.48 3.08
N THR A 82 -10.23 -4.65 4.02
CA THR A 82 -11.57 -4.80 4.61
C THR A 82 -12.66 -4.10 3.82
N GLN A 83 -12.32 -3.41 2.72
CA GLN A 83 -13.23 -2.54 1.96
C GLN A 83 -13.95 -1.51 2.86
N GLY A 84 -13.27 -1.04 3.90
CA GLY A 84 -13.84 -0.14 4.90
C GLY A 84 -14.80 -0.79 5.90
N GLN A 85 -15.00 -2.11 5.85
CA GLN A 85 -15.74 -2.85 6.87
C GLN A 85 -14.92 -2.97 8.15
N THR A 86 -15.62 -3.00 9.29
CA THR A 86 -15.04 -3.34 10.57
C THR A 86 -15.02 -4.86 10.71
N VAL A 87 -13.83 -5.45 10.84
CA VAL A 87 -13.68 -6.87 11.15
C VAL A 87 -13.74 -7.01 12.68
N HIS A 88 -14.70 -7.81 13.17
CA HIS A 88 -14.93 -8.09 14.59
C HIS A 88 -14.08 -9.27 15.08
#